data_AF-A0A6I3SNL6-F1
#
_entry.id   AF-A0A6I3SNL6-F1
#
_cell.length_a   1.000
_cell.length_b   1.000
_cell.length_c   1.000
_cell.angle_alpha   90.00
_cell.angle_beta   90.00
_cell.angle_gamma   90.00
#
_symmetry.space_group_name_H-M   'P 1'
#
loop_
_entity.id
_entity.type
_entity.pdbx_description
1 polymer ?
#
loop_
_entity_poly.entity_id
_entity_poly.type
_entity_poly.pdbx_seq_one_letter_code
_entity_poly.pdbx_strand_id
1 'polypeptide(L)' 'MRESLVDLTHEMGIDFDKFVEGIAKDRSDMEMAQEFGVPEGTVSHLKNHFFRYGINDVQGQD' A
#
# COMPACT_ATOMS: atom_id res chain seq x y z
N MET A 1 16.94 8.41 3.53
CA MET A 1 15.50 8.34 3.81
C MET A 1 15.07 6.92 3.52
N ARG A 2 14.45 6.22 4.47
CA ARG A 2 13.66 5.04 4.10
C ARG A 2 12.29 5.60 3.71
N GLU A 3 11.89 5.43 2.47
CA GLU A 3 10.53 5.73 2.04
C GLU A 3 9.62 4.69 2.71
N SER A 4 8.88 5.12 3.73
CA SER A 4 7.88 4.27 4.37
C SER A 4 6.73 4.05 3.40
N LEU A 5 6.05 2.91 3.50
CA LEU A 5 4.90 2.60 2.65
C LEU A 5 3.82 3.69 2.68
N VAL A 6 3.66 4.37 3.82
CA VAL A 6 2.77 5.53 3.99
C VAL A 6 3.13 6.67 3.03
N ASP A 7 4.43 6.97 2.90
CA ASP A 7 4.93 8.04 2.04
C ASP A 7 4.65 7.70 0.56
N LEU A 8 4.92 6.46 0.17
CA LEU A 8 4.65 5.94 -1.18
C LEU A 8 3.15 5.99 -1.52
N THR A 9 2.28 5.58 -0.59
CA THR A 9 0.82 5.68 -0.81
C THR A 9 0.37 7.13 -0.94
N HIS A 10 0.90 8.02 -0.10
CA HIS A 10 0.52 9.43 -0.08
C HIS A 10 1.00 10.18 -1.33
N GLU A 11 2.20 9.87 -1.84
CA GLU A 11 2.72 10.41 -3.10
C GLU A 11 1.83 10.03 -4.30
N MET A 12 1.27 8.83 -4.26
CA MET A 12 0.38 8.30 -5.31
C MET A 12 -1.08 8.73 -5.13
N GLY A 13 -1.41 9.47 -4.07
CA GLY A 13 -2.79 9.86 -3.73
C GLY A 13 -3.66 8.71 -3.21
N ILE A 14 -3.05 7.63 -2.75
CA ILE A 14 -3.71 6.46 -2.18
C ILE A 14 -3.82 6.65 -0.67
N ASP A 15 -5.02 6.40 -0.14
CA ASP A 15 -5.24 6.42 1.30
C ASP A 15 -4.65 5.15 1.93
N PHE A 16 -3.62 5.32 2.77
CA PHE A 16 -2.90 4.19 3.38
C PHE A 16 -3.82 3.30 4.20
N ASP A 17 -4.76 3.88 4.94
CA ASP A 17 -5.71 3.13 5.76
C ASP A 17 -6.60 2.26 4.87
N LYS A 18 -7.12 2.83 3.77
CA LYS A 18 -7.88 2.07 2.76
C LYS A 18 -7.07 1.01 2.07
N PHE A 19 -5.80 1.28 1.78
CA PHE A 19 -4.90 0.31 1.21
C PHE A 19 -4.74 -0.89 2.15
N VAL A 20 -4.41 -0.66 3.43
CA VAL A 20 -4.26 -1.72 4.44
C VAL A 20 -5.57 -2.46 4.67
N GLU A 21 -6.71 -1.76 4.72
CA GLU A 21 -8.05 -2.39 4.76
C GLU A 21 -8.26 -3.31 3.56
N GLY A 22 -7.83 -2.88 2.36
CA GLY A 22 -7.91 -3.67 1.14
C GLY A 22 -7.06 -4.94 1.19
N ILE A 23 -5.85 -4.85 1.73
CA ILE A 23 -4.99 -6.02 1.99
C ILE A 23 -5.66 -6.95 3.01
N ALA A 24 -6.16 -6.40 4.12
CA ALA A 24 -6.77 -7.18 5.20
C ALA A 24 -8.05 -7.91 4.75
N LYS A 25 -8.76 -7.35 3.77
CA LYS A 25 -9.97 -7.93 3.16
C LYS A 25 -9.67 -8.84 1.96
N ASP A 26 -8.40 -9.11 1.67
CA ASP A 26 -7.96 -9.90 0.51
C ASP A 26 -8.52 -9.36 -0.83
N ARG A 27 -8.56 -8.03 -0.97
CA ARG A 27 -9.03 -7.40 -2.21
C ARG A 27 -8.02 -7.60 -3.33
N SER A 28 -8.56 -7.80 -4.54
CA SER A 28 -7.77 -7.88 -5.77
C SER A 28 -7.14 -6.55 -6.11
N ASP A 29 -5.96 -6.61 -6.73
CA ASP A 29 -5.18 -5.43 -7.12
C ASP A 29 -5.97 -4.50 -8.03
N MET A 30 -6.75 -5.09 -8.95
CA MET A 30 -7.62 -4.37 -9.88
C MET A 30 -8.75 -3.61 -9.16
N GLU A 31 -9.38 -4.21 -8.14
CA GLU A 31 -10.45 -3.54 -7.39
C GLU A 31 -9.90 -2.34 -6.60
N MET A 32 -8.76 -2.53 -5.94
CA MET A 32 -8.07 -1.47 -5.23
C MET A 32 -7.61 -0.37 -6.19
N ALA A 33 -7.05 -0.74 -7.35
CA ALA A 33 -6.60 0.19 -8.37
C ALA A 33 -7.75 1.06 -8.88
N GLN A 34 -8.91 0.44 -9.14
CA GLN A 34 -10.10 1.14 -9.58
C GLN A 34 -10.71 2.03 -8.47
N GLU A 35 -10.69 1.58 -7.22
CA GLU A 35 -11.16 2.35 -6.06
C GLU A 35 -10.29 3.59 -5.80
N PHE A 36 -8.97 3.43 -5.92
CA PHE A 36 -8.01 4.52 -5.70
C PHE A 36 -7.75 5.39 -6.94
N GLY A 37 -8.24 4.97 -8.12
CA GLY A 37 -7.99 5.68 -9.37
C GLY A 37 -6.53 5.62 -9.83
N VAL A 38 -5.80 4.57 -9.43
CA VAL A 38 -4.39 4.35 -9.75
C VAL A 38 -4.23 3.14 -10.67
N PRO A 39 -3.12 3.01 -11.41
CA PRO A 39 -2.90 1.81 -12.20
C PRO A 39 -2.65 0.58 -11.31
N GLU A 40 -3.08 -0.58 -11.79
CA GLU A 40 -2.89 -1.87 -11.09
C GLU A 40 -1.41 -2.12 -10.73
N GLY A 41 -0.48 -1.68 -11.59
CA GLY A 41 0.95 -1.75 -11.33
C GLY A 41 1.39 -1.00 -10.06
N THR A 42 0.73 0.12 -9.72
CA THR A 42 1.01 0.87 -8.49
C THR A 42 0.57 0.07 -7.27
N VAL A 43 -0.64 -0.50 -7.30
CA VAL A 43 -1.16 -1.33 -6.20
C VAL A 43 -0.28 -2.58 -6.01
N SER A 44 0.08 -3.24 -7.10
CA SER A 44 0.94 -4.44 -7.07
C SER A 44 2.33 -4.11 -6.51
N HIS A 45 2.90 -2.95 -6.87
CA HIS A 45 4.16 -2.47 -6.31
C HIS A 45 4.06 -2.24 -4.80
N LEU A 46 3.03 -1.52 -4.34
CA LEU A 46 2.79 -1.25 -2.93
C LEU A 46 2.54 -2.52 -2.12
N LYS A 47 1.79 -3.48 -2.69
CA LYS A 47 1.58 -4.81 -2.10
C LYS A 47 2.88 -5.56 -1.95
N ASN A 48 3.67 -5.65 -3.01
CA ASN A 48 4.97 -6.30 -2.95
C ASN A 48 5.84 -5.66 -1.87
N HIS A 49 5.88 -4.33 -1.81
CA HIS A 49 6.57 -3.59 -0.75
C HIS A 49 6.04 -3.96 0.65
N PHE A 50 4.72 -3.97 0.85
CA PHE A 50 4.07 -4.37 2.08
C PHE A 50 4.39 -5.82 2.49
N PHE A 51 4.37 -6.78 1.56
CA PHE A 51 4.68 -8.19 1.87
C PHE A 51 6.18 -8.43 2.11
N ARG A 52 7.04 -7.65 1.45
CA ARG A 52 8.50 -7.80 1.53
C ARG A 52 9.09 -7.17 2.79
N TYR A 53 8.54 -6.03 3.22
CA TYR A 53 9.01 -5.29 4.39
C TYR A 53 8.08 -5.47 5.61
N GLY A 54 6.82 -5.84 5.39
CA GLY A 54 5.82 -6.08 6.44
C GLY A 54 5.29 -4.79 7.09
N ILE A 55 4.20 -4.92 7.85
CA ILE A 55 3.70 -3.85 8.75
C ILE A 55 4.74 -3.47 9.81
N ASN A 56 5.66 -4.38 10.16
CA ASN A 56 6.73 -4.11 11.13
C ASN A 56 7.73 -3.03 10.67
N ASP A 57 7.82 -2.73 9.37
CA ASP A 57 8.63 -1.60 8.87
C ASP A 57 7.82 -0.28 8.84
N VAL A 58 6.49 -0.36 8.97
CA VAL A 58 5.55 0.80 8.95
C VAL A 58 5.48 1.51 10.30
N GLN A 59 5.58 0.76 11.39
CA GLN A 59 5.63 1.29 12.74
C GLN A 59 7.01 0.93 13.27
N GLY A 60 7.96 1.87 13.15
CA GLY A 60 9.33 1.65 13.60
C GLY A 60 9.35 1.01 14.99
N GLN A 61 10.08 -0.09 15.12
CA GLN A 61 10.57 -0.50 16.43
C GLN A 61 11.55 0.58 16.90
N ASP A 62 11.10 1.43 17.82
CA ASP A 62 11.94 2.09 18.81
C ASP A 62 11.63 1.48 20.18
#